data_AF-A0A062XLI7-F1
#
_entry.id   AF-A0A062XLI7-F1
#
_cell.length_a   1.000
_cell.length_b   1.000
_cell.length_c   1.000
_cell.angle_alpha   90.00
_cell.angle_beta   90.00
_cell.angle_gamma   90.00
#
_symmetry.space_group_name_H-M   'P 1'
#
loop_
_entity.id
_entity.type
_entity.pdbx_description
1 polymer ?
#
loop_
_entity_poly.entity_id
_entity_poly.type
_entity_poly.pdbx_seq_one_letter_code
_entity_poly.pdbx_strand_id
1 'polypeptide(L)'
;MPVLAVCGFSGSGKTTLLERVIPELTAQGLTVGLIKHDAHGVTVDQPGKDSDRLFRAGGEVLLRAPNETFARFHPDQGKDLTWALAQLAWNVDLILVEGHKDTALPKVWLEHPQTSEIPAGVTDVLAVLPWGSDRVAALFAIVRDFCLTRQPPLWGGILLGGKSQRMGTPKQLLELGGESLLARSARVLAPHVEGFAYLGAGPLPPDVPEAPQLPDPPGPGGPLAGLRAALRWHPLARWLMLPVDAVAVSQDFVRWIIQQHSQGCWAVLVENPQGALEPAFSLVAPQLRHAVERLAERGEGPRALAHHPKARRVRLPEALAPALRTVNTRQEWETFLAELQGSSS
;
A
#
# COMPACT_ATOMS: atom_id res chain seq x y z
N MET A 1 -6.12 3.56 -5.25
CA MET A 1 -6.65 2.19 -5.36
C MET A 1 -7.32 2.05 -6.71
N PRO A 2 -7.04 1.01 -7.50
CA PRO A 2 -7.78 0.72 -8.73
C PRO A 2 -9.26 0.41 -8.46
N VAL A 3 -10.15 1.07 -9.19
CA VAL A 3 -11.60 0.83 -9.18
C VAL A 3 -12.06 0.67 -10.63
N LEU A 4 -12.66 -0.47 -10.97
CA LEU A 4 -13.12 -0.77 -12.32
C LEU A 4 -14.58 -1.20 -12.28
N ALA A 5 -15.44 -0.53 -13.04
CA ALA A 5 -16.83 -0.94 -13.17
C ALA A 5 -17.03 -1.97 -14.30
N VAL A 6 -17.88 -2.95 -14.07
CA VAL A 6 -18.35 -3.92 -15.05
C VAL A 6 -19.82 -3.63 -15.31
N CYS A 7 -20.08 -3.05 -16.48
CA CYS A 7 -21.38 -2.52 -16.88
C CYS A 7 -21.97 -3.31 -18.04
N GLY A 8 -23.26 -3.13 -18.27
CA GLY A 8 -24.02 -3.78 -19.34
C GLY A 8 -25.47 -3.96 -18.91
N PHE A 9 -26.37 -4.21 -19.88
CA PHE A 9 -27.78 -4.39 -19.60
C PHE A 9 -28.05 -5.57 -18.65
N SER A 10 -29.24 -5.60 -18.05
CA SER A 10 -29.69 -6.78 -17.30
C SER A 10 -29.63 -8.01 -18.21
N GLY A 11 -29.22 -9.16 -17.68
CA GLY A 11 -29.03 -10.37 -18.50
C GLY A 11 -27.72 -10.44 -19.29
N SER A 12 -26.85 -9.42 -19.29
CA SER A 12 -25.57 -9.45 -20.02
C SER A 12 -24.51 -10.38 -19.43
N GLY A 13 -24.78 -11.06 -18.32
CA GLY A 13 -23.86 -12.02 -17.68
C GLY A 13 -22.80 -11.40 -16.76
N LYS A 14 -23.00 -10.17 -16.25
CA LYS A 14 -22.05 -9.48 -15.35
C LYS A 14 -21.68 -10.30 -14.12
N THR A 15 -22.68 -10.72 -13.32
CA THR A 15 -22.43 -11.50 -12.10
C THR A 15 -21.72 -12.81 -12.43
N THR A 16 -22.18 -13.55 -13.45
CA THR A 16 -21.55 -14.80 -13.91
C THR A 16 -20.10 -14.62 -14.37
N LEU A 17 -19.80 -13.49 -15.03
CA LEU A 17 -18.43 -13.16 -15.41
C LEU A 17 -17.56 -12.89 -14.17
N LEU A 18 -18.06 -12.08 -13.23
CA LEU A 18 -17.34 -11.73 -12.00
C LEU A 18 -17.09 -12.96 -11.11
N GLU A 19 -18.05 -13.87 -10.99
CA GLU A 19 -17.91 -15.14 -10.27
C GLU A 19 -16.77 -16.01 -10.81
N ARG A 20 -16.46 -15.89 -12.11
CA ARG A 20 -15.37 -16.63 -12.75
C ARG A 20 -14.03 -15.90 -12.70
N VAL A 21 -14.04 -14.57 -12.84
CA VAL A 21 -12.81 -13.75 -12.87
C VAL A 21 -12.23 -13.52 -11.47
N ILE A 22 -13.06 -13.34 -10.44
CA ILE A 22 -12.58 -13.07 -9.07
C ILE A 22 -11.68 -14.20 -8.53
N PRO A 23 -12.01 -15.50 -8.70
CA PRO A 23 -11.12 -16.59 -8.32
C PRO A 23 -9.76 -16.53 -9.03
N GLU A 24 -9.73 -16.22 -10.33
CA GLU A 24 -8.48 -16.11 -11.09
C GLU A 24 -7.61 -14.96 -10.58
N LEU A 25 -8.20 -13.80 -10.31
CA LEU A 25 -7.50 -12.66 -9.71
C LEU A 25 -6.97 -12.97 -8.31
N THR A 26 -7.77 -13.67 -7.51
CA THR A 26 -7.38 -14.08 -6.15
C THR A 26 -6.25 -15.11 -6.17
N ALA A 27 -6.25 -16.02 -7.16
CA ALA A 27 -5.16 -16.96 -7.38
C ALA A 27 -3.84 -16.28 -7.77
N GLN A 28 -3.90 -15.09 -8.37
CA GLN A 28 -2.71 -14.23 -8.59
C GLN A 28 -2.31 -13.43 -7.34
N GLY A 29 -2.93 -13.69 -6.20
CA GLY A 29 -2.60 -13.05 -4.93
C GLY A 29 -3.24 -11.67 -4.75
N LEU A 30 -4.21 -11.25 -5.58
CA LEU A 30 -4.98 -10.02 -5.35
C LEU A 30 -6.08 -10.26 -4.31
N THR A 31 -6.36 -9.27 -3.46
CA THR A 31 -7.60 -9.21 -2.68
C THR A 31 -8.58 -8.33 -3.45
N VAL A 32 -9.74 -8.87 -3.83
CA VAL A 32 -10.73 -8.14 -4.63
C VAL A 32 -11.91 -7.72 -3.75
N GLY A 33 -12.22 -6.42 -3.76
CA GLY A 33 -13.48 -5.90 -3.24
C GLY A 33 -14.55 -5.88 -4.33
N LEU A 34 -15.80 -6.13 -3.97
CA LEU A 34 -16.93 -6.05 -4.88
C LEU A 34 -17.97 -5.08 -4.33
N ILE A 35 -18.39 -4.12 -5.14
CA ILE A 35 -19.57 -3.29 -4.89
C ILE A 35 -20.60 -3.65 -5.93
N LYS A 36 -21.76 -4.15 -5.51
CA LYS A 36 -22.88 -4.45 -6.39
C LYS A 36 -24.00 -3.45 -6.15
N HIS A 37 -24.48 -2.83 -7.22
CA HIS A 37 -25.65 -1.97 -7.18
C HIS A 37 -26.88 -2.73 -7.68
N ASP A 38 -27.89 -2.87 -6.83
CA ASP A 38 -29.18 -3.44 -7.20
C ASP A 38 -30.29 -2.39 -7.05
N ALA A 39 -30.96 -2.06 -8.15
CA ALA A 39 -32.05 -1.10 -8.18
C ALA A 39 -33.33 -1.60 -7.47
N HIS A 40 -33.44 -2.92 -7.22
CA HIS A 40 -34.58 -3.54 -6.57
C HIS A 40 -34.37 -3.82 -5.06
N GLY A 41 -33.24 -3.35 -4.51
CA GLY A 41 -32.85 -3.61 -3.13
C GLY A 41 -32.12 -4.94 -2.97
N VAL A 42 -31.57 -5.18 -1.77
CA VAL A 42 -30.76 -6.38 -1.49
C VAL A 42 -31.29 -7.07 -0.24
N THR A 43 -31.58 -8.37 -0.34
CA THR A 43 -31.93 -9.23 0.80
C THR A 43 -30.79 -10.21 1.05
N VAL A 44 -29.90 -9.86 1.99
CA VAL A 44 -28.75 -10.69 2.38
C VAL A 44 -28.97 -11.42 3.71
N ASP A 45 -29.76 -10.83 4.61
CA ASP A 45 -30.05 -11.38 5.93
C ASP A 45 -31.37 -12.17 5.96
N GLN A 46 -31.48 -13.13 6.89
CA GLN A 46 -32.67 -13.97 7.03
C GLN A 46 -33.79 -13.20 7.76
N PRO A 47 -34.96 -12.99 7.10
CA PRO A 47 -36.08 -12.29 7.72
C PRO A 47 -36.52 -12.91 9.05
N GLY A 48 -36.71 -12.08 10.08
CA GLY A 48 -37.22 -12.48 11.40
C GLY A 48 -36.17 -12.99 12.38
N LYS A 49 -34.90 -13.16 11.99
CA LYS A 49 -33.81 -13.45 12.92
C LYS A 49 -33.37 -12.22 13.72
N ASP A 50 -32.56 -12.43 14.76
CA ASP A 50 -32.17 -11.37 15.70
C ASP A 50 -31.52 -10.17 15.02
N SER A 51 -30.61 -10.40 14.07
CA SER A 51 -29.99 -9.33 13.28
C SER A 51 -30.99 -8.53 12.46
N ASP A 52 -31.91 -9.20 11.76
CA ASP A 52 -32.95 -8.55 10.97
C ASP A 52 -33.95 -7.79 11.87
N ARG A 53 -34.31 -8.35 13.04
CA ARG A 53 -35.18 -7.70 14.02
C ARG A 53 -34.53 -6.45 14.61
N LEU A 54 -33.25 -6.52 14.99
CA LEU A 54 -32.48 -5.38 15.48
C LEU A 54 -32.33 -4.30 14.41
N PHE A 55 -32.09 -4.70 13.16
CA PHE A 55 -32.05 -3.77 12.03
C PHE A 55 -33.39 -3.05 11.84
N ARG A 56 -34.51 -3.80 11.77
CA ARG A 56 -35.86 -3.22 11.62
C ARG A 56 -36.28 -2.36 12.81
N ALA A 57 -35.71 -2.57 13.98
CA ALA A 57 -35.90 -1.72 15.15
C ALA A 57 -35.12 -0.38 15.07
N GLY A 58 -34.36 -0.15 13.99
CA GLY A 58 -33.57 1.06 13.74
C GLY A 58 -32.08 0.93 14.10
N GLY A 59 -31.61 -0.27 14.47
CA GLY A 59 -30.21 -0.51 14.75
C GLY A 59 -29.37 -0.67 13.48
N GLU A 60 -28.15 -0.16 13.48
CA GLU A 60 -27.14 -0.55 12.50
C GLU A 60 -26.49 -1.86 12.95
N VAL A 61 -26.34 -2.82 12.04
CA VAL A 61 -25.97 -4.19 12.39
C VAL A 61 -24.57 -4.49 11.88
N LEU A 62 -23.68 -4.85 12.80
CA LEU A 62 -22.37 -5.44 12.50
C LEU A 62 -22.28 -6.81 13.19
N LEU A 63 -22.30 -7.87 12.39
CA LEU A 63 -22.11 -9.25 12.84
C LEU A 63 -20.67 -9.68 12.56
N ARG A 64 -20.04 -10.32 13.53
CA ARG A 64 -18.70 -10.90 13.40
C ARG A 64 -18.76 -12.38 13.71
N ALA A 65 -18.43 -13.20 12.72
CA ALA A 65 -18.25 -14.64 12.84
C ALA A 65 -16.76 -15.00 12.64
N PRO A 66 -16.34 -16.26 12.88
CA PRO A 66 -14.94 -16.65 12.73
C PRO A 66 -14.35 -16.39 11.33
N ASN A 67 -15.17 -16.56 10.28
CA ASN A 67 -14.71 -16.53 8.89
C ASN A 67 -15.37 -15.43 8.04
N GLU A 68 -16.32 -14.68 8.59
CA GLU A 68 -17.04 -13.64 7.86
C GLU A 68 -17.46 -12.51 8.78
N THR A 69 -17.60 -11.33 8.20
CA THR A 69 -18.18 -10.16 8.86
C THR A 69 -19.28 -9.64 7.95
N PHE A 70 -20.46 -9.42 8.53
CA PHE A 70 -21.60 -8.89 7.83
C PHE A 70 -21.96 -7.54 8.43
N ALA A 71 -22.13 -6.54 7.58
CA ALA A 71 -22.55 -5.21 7.99
C ALA A 71 -23.78 -4.80 7.19
N ARG A 72 -24.81 -4.30 7.88
CA ARG A 72 -26.06 -3.84 7.29
C ARG A 72 -26.37 -2.46 7.86
N PHE A 73 -26.50 -1.50 6.96
CA PHE A 73 -26.73 -0.10 7.30
C PHE A 73 -28.00 0.39 6.63
N HIS A 74 -28.74 1.26 7.33
CA HIS A 74 -29.84 1.98 6.72
C HIS A 74 -29.29 2.98 5.68
N PRO A 75 -29.96 3.16 4.53
CA PRO A 75 -29.61 4.20 3.58
C PRO A 75 -29.87 5.57 4.22
N ASP A 76 -28.81 6.35 4.43
CA ASP A 76 -28.89 7.76 4.85
C ASP A 76 -28.30 8.66 3.75
N GLN A 77 -28.45 9.97 3.93
CA GLN A 77 -27.78 10.96 3.08
C GLN A 77 -26.27 10.94 3.37
N GLY A 78 -25.54 10.02 2.72
CA GLY A 78 -24.09 9.92 2.87
C GLY A 78 -23.50 8.56 2.48
N LYS A 79 -24.28 7.48 2.55
CA LYS A 79 -23.85 6.12 2.16
C LYS A 79 -24.01 5.85 0.66
N ASP A 80 -23.40 6.69 -0.17
CA ASP A 80 -23.35 6.53 -1.63
C ASP A 80 -22.21 5.59 -2.09
N LEU A 81 -21.95 5.54 -3.41
CA LEU A 81 -20.83 4.77 -3.96
C LEU A 81 -19.48 5.21 -3.38
N THR A 82 -19.28 6.51 -3.13
CA THR A 82 -18.05 7.06 -2.56
C THR A 82 -17.82 6.49 -1.17
N TRP A 83 -18.86 6.46 -0.34
CA TRP A 83 -18.81 5.84 0.98
C TRP A 83 -18.47 4.35 0.89
N ALA A 84 -19.13 3.60 0.01
CA ALA A 84 -18.88 2.17 -0.15
C ALA A 84 -17.44 1.87 -0.61
N LEU A 85 -16.91 2.69 -1.53
CA LEU A 85 -15.49 2.62 -1.93
C LEU A 85 -14.56 2.87 -0.75
N ALA A 86 -14.84 3.89 0.07
CA ALA A 86 -14.03 4.22 1.24
C ALA A 86 -13.99 3.09 2.28
N GLN A 87 -15.06 2.30 2.42
CA GLN A 87 -15.08 1.15 3.33
C GLN A 87 -14.17 0.01 2.88
N LEU A 88 -14.06 -0.23 1.56
CA LEU A 88 -13.26 -1.33 1.01
C LEU A 88 -11.80 -0.94 0.74
N ALA A 89 -11.53 0.34 0.45
CA ALA A 89 -10.25 0.81 -0.09
C ALA A 89 -9.01 0.51 0.76
N TRP A 90 -9.17 0.17 2.05
CA TRP A 90 -8.04 -0.05 2.96
C TRP A 90 -7.57 -1.50 3.03
N ASN A 91 -8.34 -2.47 2.51
CA ASN A 91 -8.07 -3.90 2.70
C ASN A 91 -8.09 -4.72 1.40
N VAL A 92 -8.08 -4.06 0.24
CA VAL A 92 -8.14 -4.73 -1.07
C VAL A 92 -7.05 -4.20 -1.99
N ASP A 93 -6.79 -4.91 -3.08
CA ASP A 93 -5.88 -4.50 -4.15
C ASP A 93 -6.63 -3.88 -5.33
N LEU A 94 -7.92 -4.20 -5.47
CA LEU A 94 -8.80 -3.80 -6.56
C LEU A 94 -10.24 -3.78 -6.04
N ILE A 95 -11.04 -2.81 -6.48
CA ILE A 95 -12.49 -2.84 -6.33
C ILE A 95 -13.13 -3.02 -7.71
N LEU A 96 -13.95 -4.07 -7.84
CA LEU A 96 -14.85 -4.24 -8.97
C LEU A 96 -16.22 -3.69 -8.60
N VAL A 97 -16.82 -2.93 -9.51
CA VAL A 97 -18.16 -2.36 -9.33
C VAL A 97 -19.10 -2.99 -10.34
N GLU A 98 -20.06 -3.82 -9.90
CA GLU A 98 -21.11 -4.33 -10.76
C GLU A 98 -22.24 -3.30 -10.87
N GLY A 99 -22.41 -2.69 -12.04
CA GLY A 99 -23.41 -1.64 -12.27
C GLY A 99 -22.80 -0.23 -12.32
N HIS A 100 -23.51 0.77 -11.79
CA HIS A 100 -23.08 2.19 -11.76
C HIS A 100 -22.65 2.77 -13.12
N LYS A 101 -23.37 2.41 -14.19
CA LYS A 101 -23.06 2.84 -15.57
C LYS A 101 -23.08 4.36 -15.77
N ASP A 102 -23.82 5.08 -14.94
CA ASP A 102 -24.00 6.54 -14.99
C ASP A 102 -22.89 7.32 -14.24
N THR A 103 -21.89 6.62 -13.69
CA THR A 103 -20.74 7.22 -13.01
C THR A 103 -19.56 7.40 -13.96
N ALA A 104 -18.64 8.31 -13.63
CA ALA A 104 -17.38 8.52 -14.36
C ALA A 104 -16.29 7.47 -14.03
N LEU A 105 -16.66 6.34 -13.42
CA LEU A 105 -15.69 5.28 -13.17
C LEU A 105 -15.18 4.68 -14.49
N PRO A 106 -13.88 4.36 -14.60
CA PRO A 106 -13.39 3.57 -15.72
C PRO A 106 -14.15 2.24 -15.75
N LYS A 107 -14.64 1.84 -16.92
CA LYS A 107 -15.56 0.72 -17.01
C LYS A 107 -15.34 -0.17 -18.23
N VAL A 108 -15.68 -1.45 -18.07
CA VAL A 108 -15.78 -2.41 -19.16
C VAL A 108 -17.27 -2.65 -19.44
N TRP A 109 -17.66 -2.60 -20.71
CA TRP A 109 -19.04 -2.81 -21.13
C TRP A 109 -19.25 -4.22 -21.67
N LEU A 110 -20.21 -4.96 -21.13
CA LEU A 110 -20.63 -6.26 -21.66
C LEU A 110 -21.80 -6.07 -22.60
N GLU A 111 -21.63 -6.50 -23.86
CA GLU A 111 -22.73 -6.54 -24.81
C GLU A 111 -23.85 -7.48 -24.34
N HIS A 112 -25.07 -7.18 -24.76
CA HIS A 112 -26.23 -8.01 -24.54
C HIS A 112 -26.59 -8.74 -25.84
N PRO A 113 -27.09 -9.99 -25.81
CA PRO A 113 -27.38 -10.75 -27.04
C PRO A 113 -28.45 -10.09 -27.92
N GLN A 114 -29.27 -9.21 -27.34
CA GLN A 114 -30.33 -8.48 -28.05
C GLN A 114 -29.96 -7.03 -28.38
N THR A 115 -28.84 -6.51 -27.85
CA THR A 115 -28.38 -5.15 -28.14
C THR A 115 -26.90 -4.98 -27.81
N SER A 116 -26.16 -4.44 -28.77
CA SER A 116 -24.75 -4.09 -28.61
C SER A 116 -24.53 -2.59 -28.37
N GLU A 117 -25.59 -1.77 -28.45
CA GLU A 117 -25.47 -0.32 -28.29
C GLU A 117 -25.28 0.08 -26.83
N ILE A 118 -24.27 0.91 -26.59
CA ILE A 118 -24.04 1.55 -25.30
C ILE A 118 -24.99 2.74 -25.20
N PRO A 119 -25.81 2.86 -24.14
CA PRO A 119 -26.71 3.99 -23.96
C PRO A 119 -26.00 5.34 -24.01
N ALA A 120 -26.63 6.33 -24.63
CA ALA A 120 -26.17 7.71 -24.59
C ALA A 120 -26.02 8.18 -23.14
N GLY A 121 -24.83 8.68 -22.78
CA GLY A 121 -24.50 9.13 -21.42
C GLY A 121 -23.56 8.20 -20.65
N VAL A 122 -23.31 6.97 -21.11
CA VAL A 122 -22.27 6.12 -20.52
C VAL A 122 -20.90 6.59 -21.01
N THR A 123 -20.05 7.06 -20.10
CA THR A 123 -18.69 7.55 -20.39
C THR A 123 -17.62 6.55 -19.97
N ASP A 124 -16.34 6.85 -20.23
CA ASP A 124 -15.18 6.14 -19.66
C ASP A 124 -15.15 4.61 -19.90
N VAL A 125 -15.72 4.17 -21.01
CA VAL A 125 -15.68 2.77 -21.45
C VAL A 125 -14.29 2.46 -21.98
N LEU A 126 -13.52 1.69 -21.21
CA LEU A 126 -12.16 1.26 -21.57
C LEU A 126 -12.17 0.15 -22.62
N ALA A 127 -13.18 -0.72 -22.58
CA ALA A 127 -13.31 -1.86 -23.48
C ALA A 127 -14.77 -2.33 -23.56
N VAL A 128 -15.13 -2.89 -24.71
CA VAL A 128 -16.40 -3.59 -24.93
C VAL A 128 -16.10 -5.08 -25.06
N LEU A 129 -16.84 -5.92 -24.32
CA LEU A 129 -16.71 -7.37 -24.34
C LEU A 129 -17.88 -7.98 -25.12
N PRO A 130 -17.65 -8.50 -26.34
CA PRO A 130 -18.71 -9.03 -27.19
C PRO A 130 -19.47 -10.20 -26.58
N TRP A 131 -20.73 -10.39 -26.94
CA TRP A 131 -21.47 -11.58 -26.50
C TRP A 131 -20.90 -12.85 -27.12
N GLY A 132 -20.83 -13.94 -26.35
CA GLY A 132 -20.31 -15.23 -26.80
C GLY A 132 -18.78 -15.32 -26.94
N SER A 133 -18.03 -14.24 -26.65
CA SER A 133 -16.56 -14.28 -26.61
C SER A 133 -16.02 -14.85 -25.29
N ASP A 134 -14.70 -15.08 -25.22
CA ASP A 134 -14.02 -15.40 -23.96
C ASP A 134 -13.86 -14.14 -23.10
N ARG A 135 -14.96 -13.74 -22.47
CA ARG A 135 -15.02 -12.56 -21.60
C ARG A 135 -14.18 -12.70 -20.34
N VAL A 136 -13.94 -13.93 -19.87
CA VAL A 136 -13.16 -14.19 -18.65
C VAL A 136 -11.70 -13.81 -18.91
N ALA A 137 -11.09 -14.39 -19.95
CA ALA A 137 -9.72 -14.07 -20.33
C ALA A 137 -9.54 -12.57 -20.65
N ALA A 138 -10.52 -11.98 -21.36
CA ALA A 138 -10.47 -10.57 -21.72
C ALA A 138 -10.55 -9.65 -20.49
N LEU A 139 -11.53 -9.84 -19.60
CA LEU A 139 -11.65 -9.02 -18.39
C LEU A 139 -10.43 -9.21 -17.47
N PHE A 140 -9.94 -10.43 -17.33
CA PHE A 140 -8.75 -10.71 -16.53
C PHE A 140 -7.52 -9.93 -17.05
N ALA A 141 -7.28 -9.95 -18.36
CA ALA A 141 -6.19 -9.19 -18.98
C ALA A 141 -6.35 -7.67 -18.77
N ILE A 142 -7.56 -7.15 -18.98
CA ILE A 142 -7.87 -5.73 -18.76
C ILE A 142 -7.60 -5.33 -17.31
N VAL A 143 -8.08 -6.12 -16.35
CA VAL A 143 -7.89 -5.86 -14.92
C VAL A 143 -6.41 -5.85 -14.53
N ARG A 144 -5.64 -6.83 -15.02
CA ARG A 144 -4.20 -6.91 -14.76
C ARG A 144 -3.50 -5.63 -15.22
N ASP A 145 -3.74 -5.22 -16.46
CA ASP A 145 -3.10 -4.04 -17.06
C ASP A 145 -3.60 -2.73 -16.39
N PHE A 146 -4.87 -2.69 -16.02
CA PHE A 146 -5.49 -1.59 -15.28
C PHE A 146 -4.83 -1.39 -13.90
N CYS A 147 -4.56 -2.47 -13.18
CA CYS A 147 -3.87 -2.43 -11.89
C CYS A 147 -2.39 -2.05 -12.02
N LEU A 148 -1.70 -2.49 -13.08
CA LEU A 148 -0.29 -2.14 -13.33
C LEU A 148 -0.11 -0.63 -13.55
N THR A 149 -1.06 0.01 -14.22
CA THR A 149 -1.00 1.44 -14.59
C THR A 149 -1.50 2.38 -13.49
N ARG A 150 -2.06 1.86 -12.39
CA ARG A 150 -2.69 2.65 -11.32
C ARG A 150 -2.17 2.30 -9.93
N GLN A 151 -0.87 2.00 -9.82
CA GLN A 151 -0.25 1.80 -8.52
C GLN A 151 -0.30 3.08 -7.69
N PRO A 152 -0.44 2.97 -6.36
CA PRO A 152 -0.35 4.14 -5.51
C PRO A 152 1.05 4.77 -5.60
N PRO A 153 1.14 6.10 -5.43
CA PRO A 153 2.38 6.81 -5.63
C PRO A 153 3.47 6.31 -4.68
N LEU A 154 4.71 6.25 -5.15
CA LEU A 154 5.83 5.82 -4.31
C LEU A 154 6.49 7.02 -3.65
N TRP A 155 6.44 7.06 -2.33
CA TRP A 155 7.08 8.07 -1.50
C TRP A 155 8.26 7.50 -0.72
N GLY A 156 9.26 8.33 -0.48
CA GLY A 156 10.41 8.03 0.36
C GLY A 156 10.24 8.48 1.80
N GLY A 157 10.61 7.65 2.77
CA GLY A 157 10.64 7.99 4.19
C GLY A 157 12.05 7.82 4.75
N ILE A 158 12.73 8.93 5.07
CA ILE A 158 14.07 8.88 5.66
C ILE A 158 13.93 8.97 7.18
N LEU A 159 14.20 7.87 7.88
CA LEU A 159 14.11 7.80 9.34
C LEU A 159 15.27 8.58 9.96
N LEU A 160 14.93 9.66 10.65
CA LEU A 160 15.88 10.41 11.45
C LEU A 160 16.26 9.59 12.68
N GLY A 161 17.54 9.64 13.04
CA GLY A 161 18.04 8.95 14.23
C GLY A 161 17.38 9.48 15.51
N GLY A 162 17.29 8.61 16.52
CA GLY A 162 16.87 9.01 17.86
C GLY A 162 17.87 9.94 18.56
N LYS A 163 17.74 10.11 19.88
CA LYS A 163 18.52 11.06 20.71
C LYS A 163 20.07 10.92 20.66
N SER A 164 20.62 9.93 19.94
CA SER A 164 22.05 9.79 19.57
C SER A 164 23.05 9.92 20.74
N GLN A 165 22.64 9.52 21.94
CA GLN A 165 23.42 9.68 23.18
C GLN A 165 24.79 8.98 23.13
N ARG A 166 24.90 7.85 22.43
CA ARG A 166 26.15 7.06 22.30
C ARG A 166 27.11 7.57 21.23
N MET A 167 26.63 8.39 20.30
CA MET A 167 27.46 8.94 19.22
C MET A 167 27.98 10.35 19.56
N GLY A 168 27.30 11.05 20.47
CA GLY A 168 27.66 12.40 20.93
C GLY A 168 27.17 13.51 20.00
N THR A 169 26.98 13.21 18.71
CA THR A 169 26.34 14.08 17.71
C THR A 169 25.09 13.38 17.16
N PRO A 170 24.05 14.10 16.69
CA PRO A 170 22.97 13.48 15.92
C PRO A 170 23.47 12.87 14.61
N LYS A 171 23.12 11.61 14.32
CA LYS A 171 23.66 10.86 13.16
C LYS A 171 23.43 11.53 11.81
N GLN A 172 22.29 12.18 11.64
CA GLN A 172 21.93 12.90 10.43
C GLN A 172 22.85 14.10 10.10
N LEU A 173 23.64 14.56 11.06
CA LEU A 173 24.61 15.66 10.87
C LEU A 173 26.04 15.16 10.57
N LEU A 174 26.28 13.84 10.59
CA LEU A 174 27.59 13.30 10.19
C LEU A 174 27.85 13.58 8.72
N GLU A 175 29.08 13.94 8.37
CA GLU A 175 29.46 14.29 7.00
C GLU A 175 30.33 13.21 6.35
N LEU A 176 29.95 12.80 5.14
CA LEU A 176 30.74 11.91 4.30
C LEU A 176 31.07 12.60 2.98
N GLY A 177 32.34 12.94 2.77
CA GLY A 177 32.76 13.61 1.54
C GLY A 177 32.16 15.02 1.39
N GLY A 178 31.95 15.73 2.50
CA GLY A 178 31.39 17.09 2.52
C GLY A 178 29.86 17.17 2.39
N GLU A 179 29.17 16.03 2.38
CA GLU A 179 27.71 15.92 2.35
C GLU A 179 27.24 15.28 3.66
N SER A 180 26.18 15.80 4.29
CA SER A 180 25.59 15.15 5.46
C SER A 180 25.00 13.78 5.11
N LEU A 181 24.97 12.84 6.06
CA LEU A 181 24.35 11.53 5.85
C LEU A 181 22.88 11.67 5.42
N LEU A 182 22.18 12.69 5.92
CA LEU A 182 20.80 12.96 5.54
C LEU A 182 20.67 13.46 4.10
N ALA A 183 21.51 14.40 3.68
CA ALA A 183 21.55 14.87 2.29
C ALA A 183 21.89 13.72 1.34
N ARG A 184 22.84 12.86 1.72
CA ARG A 184 23.19 11.65 0.98
C ARG A 184 22.01 10.69 0.83
N SER A 185 21.29 10.37 1.91
CA SER A 185 20.10 9.53 1.84
C SER A 185 19.03 10.14 0.93
N ALA A 186 18.81 11.45 1.02
CA ALA A 186 17.86 12.16 0.15
C ALA A 186 18.27 12.09 -1.33
N ARG A 187 19.55 12.33 -1.65
CA ARG A 187 20.10 12.25 -3.00
C ARG A 187 20.00 10.84 -3.61
N VAL A 188 20.19 9.80 -2.80
CA VAL A 188 20.04 8.40 -3.24
C VAL A 188 18.57 8.05 -3.51
N LEU A 189 17.65 8.58 -2.71
CA LEU A 189 16.22 8.24 -2.77
C LEU A 189 15.45 9.03 -3.83
N ALA A 190 15.72 10.34 -3.96
CA ALA A 190 14.94 11.28 -4.75
C ALA A 190 14.71 10.86 -6.22
N PRO A 191 15.67 10.28 -6.97
CA PRO A 191 15.45 9.87 -8.36
C PRO A 191 14.46 8.70 -8.53
N HIS A 192 14.05 8.05 -7.44
CA HIS A 192 13.28 6.81 -7.47
C HIS A 192 11.88 6.94 -6.87
N VAL A 193 11.52 8.11 -6.36
CA VAL A 193 10.25 8.37 -5.67
C VAL A 193 9.62 9.66 -6.18
N GLU A 194 8.30 9.77 -6.08
CA GLU A 194 7.56 10.97 -6.47
C GLU A 194 7.75 12.14 -5.48
N GLY A 195 8.10 11.81 -4.24
CA GLY A 195 8.42 12.74 -3.16
C GLY A 195 8.98 11.98 -1.97
N PHE A 196 9.54 12.69 -0.99
CA PHE A 196 10.00 12.09 0.26
C PHE A 196 9.76 12.99 1.46
N ALA A 197 9.87 12.41 2.66
CA ALA A 197 9.74 13.11 3.93
C ALA A 197 10.82 12.65 4.92
N TYR A 198 11.21 13.56 5.82
CA TYR A 198 12.06 13.26 6.97
C TYR A 198 11.18 12.80 8.12
N LEU A 199 11.45 11.63 8.70
CA LEU A 199 10.58 11.00 9.69
C LEU A 199 11.23 11.04 11.07
N GLY A 200 10.60 11.76 12.00
CA GLY A 200 11.08 11.99 13.37
C GLY A 200 11.45 13.45 13.65
N ALA A 201 11.91 13.72 14.88
CA ALA A 201 12.14 15.08 15.39
C ALA A 201 13.62 15.51 15.44
N GLY A 202 14.49 14.89 14.63
CA GLY A 202 15.92 15.22 14.58
C GLY A 202 16.21 16.56 13.88
N PRO A 203 17.32 17.27 14.19
CA PRO A 203 17.73 18.45 13.43
C PRO A 203 17.98 18.12 11.96
N LEU A 204 17.64 19.05 11.08
CA LEU A 204 17.95 19.00 9.65
C LEU A 204 19.21 19.86 9.38
N PRO A 205 20.26 19.33 8.76
CA PRO A 205 21.44 20.10 8.39
C PRO A 205 21.14 21.08 7.24
N PRO A 206 21.93 22.15 7.05
CA PRO A 206 21.65 23.18 6.04
C PRO A 206 21.71 22.70 4.58
N ASP A 207 22.39 21.58 4.32
CA ASP A 207 22.65 21.03 2.98
C ASP A 207 21.53 20.10 2.47
N VAL A 208 20.50 19.83 3.27
CA VAL A 208 19.41 18.95 2.84
C VAL A 208 18.40 19.66 1.94
N PRO A 209 17.86 18.95 0.92
CA PRO A 209 16.76 19.49 0.11
C PRO A 209 15.51 19.76 0.94
N GLU A 210 14.69 20.71 0.50
CA GLU A 210 13.42 21.02 1.15
C GLU A 210 12.46 19.82 1.04
N ALA A 211 12.00 19.33 2.19
CA ALA A 211 11.01 18.27 2.28
C ALA A 211 10.29 18.34 3.64
N PRO A 212 9.05 17.82 3.74
CA PRO A 212 8.32 17.81 5.00
C PRO A 212 9.04 16.97 6.06
N GLN A 213 9.15 17.52 7.27
CA GLN A 213 9.54 16.77 8.46
C GLN A 213 8.30 16.34 9.24
N LEU A 214 8.09 15.03 9.35
CA LEU A 214 6.93 14.44 10.01
C LEU A 214 7.33 13.94 11.41
N PRO A 215 6.81 14.53 12.49
CA PRO A 215 7.11 14.09 13.84
C PRO A 215 6.47 12.73 14.14
N ASP A 216 7.05 11.99 15.08
CA ASP A 216 6.50 10.72 15.53
C ASP A 216 5.12 10.93 16.20
N PRO A 217 4.09 10.16 15.83
CA PRO A 217 2.81 10.19 16.53
C PRO A 217 2.95 9.63 17.94
N PRO A 218 2.02 9.94 18.86
CA PRO A 218 2.01 9.37 20.20
C PRO A 218 2.08 7.82 20.18
N GLY A 219 2.82 7.26 21.14
CA GLY A 219 3.01 5.81 21.30
C GLY A 219 4.49 5.39 21.18
N PRO A 220 4.75 4.12 20.81
CA PRO A 220 6.12 3.61 20.71
C PRO A 220 6.88 4.28 19.55
N GLY A 221 8.15 4.61 19.80
CA GLY A 221 9.04 5.25 18.83
C GLY A 221 9.70 4.29 17.83
N GLY A 222 10.67 4.79 17.06
CA GLY A 222 11.48 4.00 16.13
C GLY A 222 10.87 3.87 14.73
N PRO A 223 11.32 2.90 13.91
CA PRO A 223 10.90 2.84 12.50
C PRO A 223 9.39 2.67 12.29
N LEU A 224 8.69 2.02 13.23
CA LEU A 224 7.23 1.91 13.18
C LEU A 224 6.54 3.27 13.39
N ALA A 225 7.09 4.13 14.24
CA ALA A 225 6.56 5.48 14.46
C ALA A 225 6.70 6.35 13.21
N GLY A 226 7.87 6.30 12.56
CA GLY A 226 8.07 6.97 11.28
C GLY A 226 7.10 6.45 10.20
N LEU A 227 6.92 5.14 10.10
CA LEU A 227 5.96 4.55 9.16
C LEU A 227 4.51 4.98 9.45
N ARG A 228 4.13 5.09 10.73
CA ARG A 228 2.81 5.64 11.13
C ARG A 228 2.65 7.10 10.73
N ALA A 229 3.67 7.92 10.97
CA ALA A 229 3.66 9.34 10.58
C ALA A 229 3.43 9.48 9.06
N ALA A 230 4.21 8.72 8.28
CA ALA A 230 4.11 8.62 6.83
C ALA A 230 2.70 8.22 6.35
N LEU A 231 2.16 7.09 6.84
CA LEU A 231 0.85 6.58 6.44
C LEU A 231 -0.33 7.44 6.94
N ARG A 232 -0.14 8.27 7.97
CA ARG A 232 -1.13 9.27 8.40
C ARG A 232 -1.11 10.50 7.49
N TRP A 233 0.09 10.96 7.12
CA TRP A 233 0.27 12.17 6.32
C TRP A 233 -0.10 11.97 4.86
N HIS A 234 0.37 10.88 4.23
CA HIS A 234 -0.03 10.51 2.87
C HIS A 234 -0.65 9.10 2.86
N PRO A 235 -1.95 8.98 3.17
CA PRO A 235 -2.61 7.69 3.44
C PRO A 235 -2.84 6.82 2.20
N LEU A 236 -2.66 7.39 1.01
CA LEU A 236 -2.80 6.69 -0.26
C LEU A 236 -1.45 6.37 -0.92
N ALA A 237 -0.32 6.74 -0.32
CA ALA A 237 1.00 6.47 -0.86
C ALA A 237 1.56 5.13 -0.36
N ARG A 238 2.43 4.53 -1.17
CA ARG A 238 3.37 3.50 -0.73
C ARG A 238 4.63 4.19 -0.21
N TRP A 239 5.24 3.64 0.83
CA TRP A 239 6.37 4.25 1.51
C TRP A 239 7.58 3.34 1.49
N LEU A 240 8.67 3.79 0.86
CA LEU A 240 10.00 3.20 0.94
C LEU A 240 10.77 3.84 2.10
N MET A 241 11.01 3.06 3.13
CA MET A 241 11.69 3.46 4.36
C MET A 241 13.20 3.22 4.25
N LEU A 242 13.99 4.24 4.60
CA LEU A 242 15.46 4.16 4.71
C LEU A 242 15.93 4.81 6.00
N PRO A 243 16.78 4.17 6.81
CA PRO A 243 17.35 4.82 7.97
C PRO A 243 18.56 5.70 7.60
N VAL A 244 18.66 6.88 8.22
CA VAL A 244 19.76 7.83 7.93
C VAL A 244 21.14 7.29 8.33
N ASP A 245 21.19 6.27 9.20
CA ASP A 245 22.44 5.65 9.64
C ASP A 245 22.95 4.57 8.68
N ALA A 246 22.25 4.27 7.59
CA ALA A 246 22.71 3.40 6.50
C ALA A 246 23.72 4.12 5.60
N VAL A 247 24.98 4.14 6.02
CA VAL A 247 26.04 4.97 5.43
C VAL A 247 26.43 4.57 4.00
N ALA A 248 26.20 3.32 3.63
CA ALA A 248 26.57 2.75 2.33
C ALA A 248 25.35 2.45 1.44
N VAL A 249 24.19 3.03 1.74
CA VAL A 249 23.01 2.90 0.87
C VAL A 249 23.31 3.46 -0.54
N SER A 250 22.91 2.71 -1.56
CA SER A 250 23.17 3.03 -2.98
C SER A 250 21.87 3.12 -3.77
N GLN A 251 21.94 3.76 -4.95
CA GLN A 251 20.79 3.77 -5.86
C GLN A 251 20.44 2.36 -6.38
N ASP A 252 21.43 1.48 -6.53
CA ASP A 252 21.19 0.08 -6.93
C ASP A 252 20.36 -0.66 -5.88
N PHE A 253 20.65 -0.43 -4.60
CA PHE A 253 19.84 -0.97 -3.51
C PHE A 253 18.39 -0.46 -3.57
N VAL A 254 18.20 0.85 -3.78
CA VAL A 254 16.87 1.46 -3.91
C VAL A 254 16.10 0.90 -5.11
N ARG A 255 16.75 0.79 -6.27
CA ARG A 255 16.15 0.15 -7.45
C ARG A 255 15.76 -1.30 -7.17
N TRP A 256 16.65 -2.06 -6.52
CA TRP A 256 16.42 -3.46 -6.20
C TRP A 256 15.21 -3.66 -5.29
N ILE A 257 15.09 -2.91 -4.19
CA ILE A 257 13.96 -3.07 -3.26
C ILE A 257 12.63 -2.69 -3.91
N ILE A 258 12.60 -1.66 -4.77
CA ILE A 258 11.42 -1.28 -5.54
C ILE A 258 10.99 -2.41 -6.48
N GLN A 259 11.94 -3.07 -7.15
CA GLN A 259 11.68 -4.19 -8.06
C GLN A 259 11.15 -5.45 -7.35
N GLN A 260 11.31 -5.57 -6.03
CA GLN A 260 10.77 -6.70 -5.27
C GLN A 260 9.25 -6.59 -5.04
N HIS A 261 8.69 -5.39 -5.20
CA HIS A 261 7.25 -5.17 -5.08
C HIS A 261 6.51 -5.70 -6.32
N SER A 262 5.38 -6.35 -6.08
CA SER A 262 4.50 -6.91 -7.11
C SER A 262 3.05 -6.71 -6.71
N GLN A 263 2.12 -6.92 -7.65
CA GLN A 263 0.68 -6.87 -7.34
C GLN A 263 0.33 -7.85 -6.23
N GLY A 264 -0.56 -7.46 -5.31
CA GLY A 264 -0.92 -8.27 -4.16
C GLY A 264 0.13 -8.31 -3.04
N CYS A 265 1.28 -7.63 -3.20
CA CYS A 265 2.26 -7.46 -2.14
C CYS A 265 2.02 -6.13 -1.42
N TRP A 266 1.76 -6.18 -0.10
CA TRP A 266 1.52 -4.96 0.70
C TRP A 266 2.74 -4.52 1.49
N ALA A 267 3.72 -5.40 1.70
CA ALA A 267 5.00 -5.01 2.26
C ALA A 267 6.13 -5.82 1.63
N VAL A 268 7.24 -5.16 1.31
CA VAL A 268 8.54 -5.78 1.06
C VAL A 268 9.41 -5.52 2.28
N LEU A 269 9.87 -6.57 2.93
CA LEU A 269 10.75 -6.50 4.09
C LEU A 269 12.09 -7.14 3.75
N VAL A 270 13.18 -6.40 3.92
CA VAL A 270 14.52 -6.86 3.57
C VAL A 270 15.07 -7.78 4.64
N GLU A 271 15.60 -8.93 4.23
CA GLU A 271 16.45 -9.79 5.03
C GLU A 271 17.90 -9.61 4.58
N ASN A 272 18.84 -9.56 5.53
CA ASN A 272 20.26 -9.60 5.21
C ASN A 272 20.65 -10.96 4.58
N PRO A 273 21.86 -11.11 4.02
CA PRO A 273 22.27 -12.38 3.40
C PRO A 273 22.18 -13.60 4.33
N GLN A 274 22.27 -13.39 5.65
CA GLN A 274 22.16 -14.41 6.69
C GLN A 274 20.69 -14.73 7.06
N GLY A 275 19.71 -14.04 6.48
CA GLY A 275 18.28 -14.26 6.69
C GLY A 275 17.69 -13.50 7.88
N ALA A 276 18.42 -12.58 8.51
CA ALA A 276 17.87 -11.74 9.57
C ALA A 276 17.12 -10.54 8.98
N LEU A 277 15.94 -10.23 9.55
CA LEU A 277 15.09 -9.17 9.07
C LEU A 277 15.59 -7.77 9.47
N GLU A 278 15.69 -6.89 8.48
CA GLU A 278 16.07 -5.48 8.60
C GLU A 278 14.88 -4.57 8.26
N PRO A 279 13.88 -4.46 9.17
CA PRO A 279 12.60 -3.81 8.88
C PRO A 279 12.69 -2.29 8.64
N ALA A 280 13.82 -1.67 9.02
CA ALA A 280 14.09 -0.27 8.73
C ALA A 280 14.22 -0.02 7.22
N PHE A 281 14.58 -1.05 6.45
CA PHE A 281 14.53 -1.08 5.00
C PHE A 281 13.27 -1.83 4.56
N SER A 282 12.23 -1.09 4.26
CA SER A 282 10.95 -1.68 3.87
C SER A 282 10.21 -0.82 2.86
N LEU A 283 9.44 -1.46 1.98
CA LEU A 283 8.46 -0.79 1.14
C LEU A 283 7.08 -1.22 1.62
N VAL A 284 6.26 -0.28 2.08
CA VAL A 284 4.97 -0.55 2.71
C VAL A 284 3.84 0.13 1.95
N ALA A 285 2.79 -0.63 1.64
CA ALA A 285 1.62 -0.17 0.92
C ALA A 285 0.56 0.44 1.86
N PRO A 286 -0.31 1.33 1.36
CA PRO A 286 -1.30 2.03 2.19
C PRO A 286 -2.29 1.08 2.90
N GLN A 287 -2.54 -0.10 2.34
CA GLN A 287 -3.41 -1.12 2.92
C GLN A 287 -2.96 -1.59 4.31
N LEU A 288 -1.67 -1.47 4.63
CA LEU A 288 -1.15 -1.86 5.95
C LEU A 288 -1.35 -0.80 7.03
N ARG A 289 -1.96 0.35 6.74
CA ARG A 289 -2.18 1.43 7.72
C ARG A 289 -2.81 0.93 9.03
N HIS A 290 -3.91 0.19 8.96
CA HIS A 290 -4.56 -0.32 10.16
C HIS A 290 -3.74 -1.42 10.85
N ALA A 291 -3.01 -2.24 10.10
CA ALA A 291 -2.11 -3.23 10.69
C ALA A 291 -0.98 -2.55 11.47
N VAL A 292 -0.37 -1.53 10.88
CA VAL A 292 0.72 -0.72 11.48
C VAL A 292 0.26 -0.02 12.76
N GLU A 293 -0.95 0.57 12.78
CA GLU A 293 -1.49 1.17 14.01
C GLU A 293 -1.72 0.12 15.11
N ARG A 294 -2.29 -1.04 14.77
CA ARG A 294 -2.50 -2.13 15.74
C ARG A 294 -1.20 -2.68 16.31
N LEU A 295 -0.14 -2.76 15.52
CA LEU A 295 1.19 -3.15 16.02
C LEU A 295 1.67 -2.16 17.08
N ALA A 296 1.52 -0.86 16.83
CA ALA A 296 1.91 0.16 17.81
C ALA A 296 1.05 0.14 19.08
N GLU A 297 -0.27 -0.08 18.96
CA GLU A 297 -1.16 -0.27 20.12
C GLU A 297 -0.75 -1.45 21.00
N ARG A 298 -0.16 -2.50 20.39
CA ARG A 298 0.34 -3.70 21.08
C ARG A 298 1.79 -3.57 21.55
N GLY A 299 2.45 -2.44 21.28
CA GLY A 299 3.88 -2.26 21.56
C GLY A 299 4.80 -3.14 20.72
N GLU A 300 4.32 -3.67 19.60
CA GLU A 300 5.11 -4.50 18.68
C GLU A 300 5.95 -3.63 17.75
N GLY A 301 7.09 -4.17 17.31
CA GLY A 301 7.97 -3.50 16.34
C GLY A 301 7.58 -3.76 14.88
N PRO A 302 8.21 -3.07 13.93
CA PRO A 302 7.91 -3.22 12.49
C PRO A 302 8.25 -4.61 11.94
N ARG A 303 9.08 -5.41 12.65
CA ARG A 303 9.34 -6.82 12.31
C ARG A 303 8.07 -7.67 12.27
N ALA A 304 7.06 -7.33 13.09
CA ALA A 304 5.81 -8.07 13.14
C ALA A 304 5.00 -7.99 11.84
N LEU A 305 5.28 -7.02 10.95
CA LEU A 305 4.71 -6.97 9.61
C LEU A 305 5.04 -8.23 8.79
N ALA A 306 6.12 -8.93 9.10
CA ALA A 306 6.48 -10.19 8.45
C ALA A 306 5.44 -11.30 8.62
N HIS A 307 4.58 -11.20 9.64
CA HIS A 307 3.48 -12.15 9.87
C HIS A 307 2.24 -11.84 9.03
N HIS A 308 2.19 -10.69 8.35
CA HIS A 308 1.06 -10.36 7.50
C HIS A 308 1.08 -11.23 6.23
N PRO A 309 -0.04 -11.84 5.81
CA PRO A 309 -0.06 -12.77 4.67
C PRO A 309 0.33 -12.12 3.33
N LYS A 310 0.19 -10.80 3.24
CA LYS A 310 0.58 -9.98 2.08
C LYS A 310 1.99 -9.35 2.20
N ALA A 311 2.73 -9.67 3.26
CA ALA A 311 4.11 -9.23 3.41
C ALA A 311 5.06 -10.26 2.78
N ARG A 312 6.00 -9.77 1.97
CA ARG A 312 7.03 -10.55 1.33
C ARG A 312 8.37 -10.25 2.00
N ARG A 313 9.05 -11.31 2.41
CA ARG A 313 10.43 -11.24 2.88
C ARG A 313 11.36 -11.48 1.69
N VAL A 314 12.35 -10.63 1.52
CA VAL A 314 13.28 -10.70 0.39
C VAL A 314 14.70 -10.69 0.90
N ARG A 315 15.45 -11.75 0.56
CA ARG A 315 16.86 -11.85 0.91
C ARG A 315 17.68 -10.95 0.00
N LEU A 316 18.49 -10.09 0.61
CA LEU A 316 19.38 -9.19 -0.09
C LEU A 316 20.53 -9.97 -0.76
N PRO A 317 20.82 -9.71 -2.05
CA PRO A 317 22.01 -10.24 -2.71
C PRO A 317 23.29 -9.79 -2.02
N GLU A 318 24.32 -10.65 -1.99
CA GLU A 318 25.61 -10.33 -1.34
C GLU A 318 26.24 -9.05 -1.90
N ALA A 319 26.14 -8.83 -3.20
CA ALA A 319 26.65 -7.62 -3.86
C ALA A 319 26.01 -6.30 -3.34
N LEU A 320 24.81 -6.38 -2.78
CA LEU A 320 24.09 -5.22 -2.22
C LEU A 320 24.17 -5.17 -0.69
N ALA A 321 24.76 -6.19 -0.03
CA ALA A 321 24.89 -6.26 1.42
C ALA A 321 25.51 -5.01 2.08
N PRO A 322 26.48 -4.31 1.47
CA PRO A 322 27.00 -3.07 2.03
C PRO A 322 25.93 -2.02 2.33
N ALA A 323 24.81 -2.00 1.59
CA ALA A 323 23.72 -1.04 1.81
C ALA A 323 23.07 -1.14 3.19
N LEU A 324 23.17 -2.29 3.87
CA LEU A 324 22.66 -2.50 5.22
C LEU A 324 23.63 -2.06 6.32
N ARG A 325 24.84 -1.58 5.96
CA ARG A 325 25.83 -1.13 6.94
C ARG A 325 25.31 0.10 7.67
N THR A 326 25.06 -0.06 8.96
CA THR A 326 24.64 1.04 9.84
C THR A 326 25.76 1.48 10.76
N VAL A 327 25.71 2.75 11.19
CA VAL A 327 26.62 3.29 12.23
C VAL A 327 25.83 3.81 13.42
N ASN A 328 26.18 3.34 14.62
CA ASN A 328 25.50 3.64 15.87
C ASN A 328 26.42 4.31 16.89
N THR A 329 27.73 4.10 16.77
CA THR A 329 28.75 4.64 17.67
C THR A 329 29.78 5.44 16.90
N ARG A 330 30.52 6.31 17.62
CA ARG A 330 31.64 7.07 17.04
C ARG A 330 32.75 6.16 16.51
N GLN A 331 33.04 5.06 17.21
CA GLN A 331 34.03 4.08 16.78
C GLN A 331 33.63 3.41 15.46
N GLU A 332 32.36 2.97 15.33
CA GLU A 332 31.85 2.39 14.07
C GLU A 332 31.98 3.37 12.90
N TRP A 333 31.73 4.66 13.15
CA TRP A 333 31.88 5.72 12.17
C TRP A 333 33.34 5.92 11.73
N GLU A 334 34.27 6.01 12.69
CA GLU A 334 35.71 6.15 12.41
C GLU A 334 36.26 4.92 11.66
N THR A 335 35.83 3.71 12.02
CA THR A 335 36.17 2.48 11.30
C THR A 335 35.65 2.51 9.86
N PHE A 336 34.41 2.94 9.63
CA PHE A 336 33.85 3.08 8.28
C PHE A 336 34.65 4.06 7.41
N LEU A 337 35.06 5.21 7.96
CA LEU A 337 35.88 6.18 7.23
C LEU A 337 37.25 5.63 6.85
N ALA A 338 37.91 4.90 7.77
CA ALA A 338 39.21 4.28 7.50
C ALA A 338 39.14 3.25 6.36
N GLU A 339 38.09 2.43 6.32
CA GLU A 339 37.89 1.44 5.26
C GLU A 339 37.67 2.09 3.88
N LEU A 340 36.97 3.23 3.81
CA LEU A 340 36.78 3.96 2.56
C LEU A 340 38.11 4.52 2.02
N GLN A 341 38.97 5.01 2.91
CA GLN A 341 40.28 5.54 2.53
C GLN A 341 41.22 4.43 2.05
N GLY A 342 41.18 3.25 2.68
CA GLY A 342 41.97 2.08 2.27
C GLY A 342 41.47 1.35 1.00
N SER A 343 40.24 1.60 0.57
CA SER A 343 39.66 1.04 -0.67
C SER A 343 39.91 1.92 -1.92
N SER A 344 40.50 3.10 -1.72
CA SER A 344 40.75 4.11 -2.77
C SER A 344 42.21 4.14 -3.24
N SER A 345 43.02 3.15 -2.84
CA SER A 345 44.45 2.98 -3.14
C SER A 345 44.71 1.69 -3.90
#